data_AF-A0A959X8L7-F1
#
_entry.id   AF-A0A959X8L7-F1
#
_cell.length_a   1.000
_cell.length_b   1.000
_cell.length_c   1.000
_cell.angle_alpha   90.00
_cell.angle_beta   90.00
_cell.angle_gamma   90.00
#
_symmetry.space_group_name_H-M   'P 1'
#
loop_
_entity.id
_entity.type
_entity.pdbx_description
1 polymer ?
#
loop_
_entity_poly.entity_id
_entity_poly.type
_entity_poly.pdbx_seq_one_letter_code
_entity_poly.pdbx_strand_id
1 'polypeptide(L)'
;MPHQITAEELSSAMGLGFAPTEQQWRSISAPLAPAVVIAGAGSGKTTLMAMRVVYLVLTGQVLPEQVLGLTFTTKAAAELRHRIESALAKAGALQDGGGLETIGPTVATYNSYAAGLLVDHGLRIGHEPDQRVIADAGRYQLAQHAILRHRSNVLRLSDHLPTVINQLLDLDGELNEHLVAISEVVSFDDREQADFQRALEAELAAAGRATYKAPIEKAILAIDRRRELLELVASYRRHKSRLGVMDFADQISLAAKLAVQCPEVGAAERARYPVVLLDEYQDTSVSQA
;
A
#
# COMPACT_ATOMS: atom_id res chain seq x y z
N MET A 1 -4.89 -15.52 -33.59
CA MET A 1 -3.89 -16.37 -32.91
C MET A 1 -2.71 -15.47 -32.59
N PRO A 2 -2.23 -15.41 -31.34
CA PRO A 2 -1.02 -14.65 -31.03
C PRO A 2 0.14 -15.19 -31.87
N HIS A 3 0.98 -14.29 -32.38
CA HIS A 3 2.18 -14.68 -33.12
C HIS A 3 3.12 -15.39 -32.14
N GLN A 4 3.67 -16.56 -32.48
CA GLN A 4 4.68 -17.20 -31.64
C GLN A 4 6.04 -16.70 -32.08
N ILE A 5 6.72 -15.95 -31.20
CA ILE A 5 8.13 -15.56 -31.37
C ILE A 5 9.01 -16.45 -30.49
N THR A 6 10.23 -16.75 -30.95
CA THR A 6 11.22 -17.51 -30.18
C THR A 6 11.97 -16.64 -29.17
N ALA A 7 12.75 -17.28 -28.29
CA ALA A 7 13.63 -16.59 -27.35
C ALA A 7 14.69 -15.74 -28.06
N GLU A 8 15.25 -16.26 -29.16
CA GLU A 8 16.26 -15.57 -29.99
C GLU A 8 15.66 -14.38 -30.73
N GLU A 9 14.45 -14.52 -31.28
CA GLU A 9 13.74 -13.44 -31.95
C GLU A 9 13.41 -12.30 -30.98
N LEU A 10 12.94 -12.62 -29.77
CA LEU A 10 12.70 -11.63 -28.72
C LEU A 10 13.99 -10.89 -28.36
N SER A 11 15.09 -11.62 -28.11
CA SER A 11 16.37 -11.00 -27.79
C SER A 11 16.89 -10.12 -28.92
N SER A 12 16.74 -10.56 -30.18
CA SER A 12 17.13 -9.78 -31.35
C SER A 12 16.31 -8.49 -31.45
N ALA A 13 14.99 -8.56 -31.29
CA ALA A 13 14.10 -7.40 -31.31
C ALA A 13 14.43 -6.40 -30.20
N MET A 14 14.81 -6.87 -29.02
CA MET A 14 15.23 -6.01 -27.90
C MET A 14 16.68 -5.52 -28.02
N GLY A 15 17.44 -5.97 -29.03
CA GLY A 15 18.86 -5.65 -29.20
C GLY A 15 19.75 -6.19 -28.08
N LEU A 16 19.41 -7.37 -27.54
CA LEU A 16 20.16 -8.03 -26.47
C LEU A 16 21.21 -8.97 -27.05
N GLY A 17 22.41 -8.95 -26.46
CA GLY A 17 23.51 -9.85 -26.85
C GLY A 17 23.42 -11.27 -26.29
N PHE A 18 22.29 -11.65 -25.69
CA PHE A 18 22.07 -12.96 -25.07
C PHE A 18 20.61 -13.39 -25.19
N ALA A 19 20.38 -14.69 -25.29
CA ALA A 19 19.05 -15.29 -25.19
C ALA A 19 18.67 -15.54 -23.71
N PRO A 20 17.39 -15.42 -23.32
CA PRO A 20 16.95 -15.81 -21.98
C PRO A 20 17.20 -17.31 -21.73
N THR A 21 17.49 -17.68 -20.49
CA THR A 21 17.60 -19.11 -20.12
C THR A 21 16.25 -19.82 -20.29
N GLU A 22 16.24 -21.15 -20.33
CA GLU A 22 14.99 -21.91 -20.42
C GLU A 22 14.01 -21.56 -19.29
N GLN A 23 14.51 -21.35 -18.07
CA GLN A 23 13.70 -20.95 -16.92
C GLN A 23 13.11 -19.55 -17.09
N GLN A 24 13.91 -18.60 -17.59
CA GLN A 24 13.45 -17.25 -17.88
C GLN A 24 12.41 -17.27 -19.02
N TRP A 25 12.65 -18.03 -20.08
CA TRP A 25 11.74 -18.18 -21.21
C TRP A 25 10.38 -18.74 -20.78
N ARG A 26 10.36 -19.75 -19.90
CA ARG A 26 9.10 -20.27 -19.33
C ARG A 26 8.30 -19.19 -18.59
N SER A 27 8.98 -18.26 -17.92
CA SER A 27 8.34 -17.13 -17.22
C SER A 27 7.86 -16.04 -18.20
N ILE A 28 8.66 -15.74 -19.22
CA ILE A 28 8.38 -14.73 -20.25
C ILE A 28 7.20 -15.17 -21.14
N SER A 29 7.15 -16.45 -21.53
CA SER A 29 6.13 -17.01 -22.43
C SER A 29 4.92 -17.59 -21.72
N ALA A 30 4.83 -17.44 -20.39
CA ALA A 30 3.71 -17.92 -19.59
C ALA A 30 2.36 -17.36 -20.09
N PRO A 31 1.25 -18.11 -19.96
CA PRO A 31 -0.08 -17.62 -20.33
C PRO A 31 -0.48 -16.41 -19.48
N LEU A 32 -1.48 -15.65 -19.94
CA LEU A 32 -2.09 -14.56 -19.18
C LEU A 32 -2.94 -15.11 -18.03
N ALA A 33 -2.26 -15.51 -16.96
CA ALA A 33 -2.84 -15.98 -15.71
C ALA A 33 -2.00 -15.46 -14.54
N PRO A 34 -2.56 -15.38 -13.32
CA PRO A 34 -1.79 -15.05 -12.13
C PRO A 34 -0.59 -15.97 -11.98
N ALA A 35 0.60 -15.40 -11.80
CA ALA A 35 1.84 -16.14 -11.69
C ALA A 35 2.77 -15.46 -10.67
N VAL A 36 3.59 -16.27 -10.00
CA VAL A 36 4.61 -15.82 -9.05
C VAL A 36 5.97 -16.23 -9.56
N VAL A 37 6.90 -15.28 -9.66
CA VAL A 37 8.29 -15.53 -10.00
C VAL A 37 9.15 -15.30 -8.77
N ILE A 38 9.72 -16.38 -8.23
CA ILE A 38 10.64 -16.31 -7.09
C ILE A 38 12.05 -16.14 -7.64
N ALA A 39 12.68 -14.99 -7.35
CA ALA A 39 13.94 -14.60 -7.94
C ALA A 39 14.87 -14.03 -6.86
N GLY A 40 16.09 -14.58 -6.75
CA GLY A 40 17.11 -14.06 -5.83
C GLY A 40 17.73 -12.75 -6.31
N ALA A 41 18.49 -12.08 -5.43
CA ALA A 41 19.25 -10.88 -5.82
C ALA A 41 20.20 -11.18 -7.01
N GLY A 42 20.26 -10.26 -7.98
CA GLY A 42 21.12 -10.40 -9.16
C GLY A 42 20.66 -11.41 -10.22
N SER A 43 19.51 -12.07 -10.05
CA SER A 43 18.96 -13.05 -11.01
C SER A 43 18.39 -12.47 -12.31
N GLY A 44 18.40 -11.14 -12.45
CA GLY A 44 17.88 -10.45 -13.63
C GLY A 44 16.36 -10.25 -13.63
N LYS A 45 15.69 -10.25 -12.47
CA LYS A 45 14.24 -10.02 -12.31
C LYS A 45 13.71 -8.85 -13.16
N THR A 46 14.33 -7.68 -13.06
CA THR A 46 13.89 -6.48 -13.80
C THR A 46 14.03 -6.64 -15.31
N THR A 47 15.09 -7.33 -15.78
CA THR A 47 15.26 -7.67 -17.20
C THR A 47 14.19 -8.64 -17.67
N LEU A 48 13.87 -9.65 -16.85
CA LEU A 48 12.81 -10.62 -17.12
C LEU A 48 11.44 -9.93 -17.23
N MET A 49 11.13 -8.97 -16.35
CA MET A 49 9.90 -8.18 -16.42
C MET A 49 9.81 -7.39 -17.73
N ALA A 50 10.89 -6.73 -18.16
CA ALA A 50 10.91 -6.02 -19.43
C ALA A 50 10.74 -6.96 -20.64
N MET A 51 11.44 -8.10 -20.64
CA MET A 51 11.28 -9.14 -21.67
C MET A 51 9.85 -9.65 -21.75
N ARG A 52 9.20 -9.85 -20.60
CA ARG A 52 7.80 -10.29 -20.52
C ARG A 52 6.85 -9.27 -21.17
N VAL A 53 7.03 -7.98 -20.90
CA VAL A 53 6.21 -6.94 -21.54
C VAL A 53 6.40 -6.93 -23.05
N VAL A 54 7.65 -6.91 -23.52
CA VAL A 54 7.93 -6.90 -24.96
C VAL A 54 7.36 -8.13 -25.65
N TYR A 55 7.50 -9.31 -25.05
CA TYR A 55 6.90 -10.54 -25.57
C TYR A 55 5.37 -10.41 -25.72
N LEU A 56 4.68 -9.93 -24.69
CA LEU A 56 3.23 -9.77 -24.72
C LEU A 56 2.78 -8.79 -25.80
N VAL A 57 3.52 -7.69 -26.00
CA VAL A 57 3.20 -6.69 -27.03
C VAL A 57 3.50 -7.23 -28.43
N LEU A 58 4.68 -7.81 -28.67
CA LEU A 58 5.06 -8.34 -29.99
C LEU A 58 4.19 -9.50 -30.46
N THR A 59 3.70 -10.31 -29.53
CA THR A 59 2.78 -11.42 -29.85
C THR A 59 1.32 -10.97 -30.02
N GLY A 60 1.04 -9.67 -29.82
CA GLY A 60 -0.28 -9.05 -30.00
C GLY A 60 -1.27 -9.40 -28.88
N GLN A 61 -0.78 -9.77 -27.69
CA GLN A 61 -1.64 -10.12 -26.56
C GLN A 61 -2.17 -8.88 -25.82
N VAL A 62 -1.38 -7.80 -25.77
CA VAL A 62 -1.76 -6.51 -25.18
C VAL A 62 -1.08 -5.36 -25.92
N LEU A 63 -1.64 -4.16 -25.81
CA LEU A 63 -1.01 -2.91 -26.21
C LEU A 63 -0.07 -2.38 -25.10
N PRO A 64 0.94 -1.55 -25.41
CA PRO A 64 1.83 -0.97 -24.40
C PRO A 64 1.11 -0.29 -23.24
N GLU A 65 0.07 0.51 -23.50
CA GLU A 65 -0.73 1.23 -22.51
C GLU A 65 -1.60 0.34 -21.63
N GLN A 66 -1.79 -0.92 -22.02
CA GLN A 66 -2.54 -1.93 -21.26
C GLN A 66 -1.68 -2.62 -20.19
N VAL A 67 -0.46 -2.16 -19.97
CA VAL A 67 0.48 -2.67 -18.98
C VAL A 67 0.62 -1.69 -17.81
N LEU A 68 0.40 -2.21 -16.60
CA LEU A 68 0.69 -1.52 -15.34
C LEU A 68 1.88 -2.17 -14.63
N GLY A 69 2.86 -1.38 -14.22
CA GLY A 69 3.94 -1.81 -13.33
C GLY A 69 3.89 -1.06 -12.00
N LEU A 70 3.98 -1.78 -10.88
CA LEU A 70 4.02 -1.22 -9.53
C LEU A 70 5.33 -1.58 -8.81
N THR A 71 5.93 -0.59 -8.15
CA THR A 71 7.16 -0.73 -7.34
C THR A 71 7.03 0.03 -6.01
N PHE A 72 7.96 -0.15 -5.07
CA PHE A 72 7.93 0.59 -3.79
C PHE A 72 8.52 1.99 -3.88
N THR A 73 9.62 2.15 -4.63
CA THR A 73 10.34 3.42 -4.69
C THR A 73 10.15 4.13 -6.02
N THR A 74 10.18 5.46 -6.00
CA THR A 74 10.12 6.30 -7.22
C THR A 74 11.29 6.02 -8.16
N LYS A 75 12.46 5.71 -7.59
CA LYS A 75 13.65 5.31 -8.36
C LYS A 75 13.43 3.98 -9.09
N ALA A 76 12.91 2.96 -8.40
CA ALA A 76 12.60 1.66 -9.01
C ALA A 76 11.53 1.80 -10.10
N ALA A 77 10.48 2.60 -9.86
CA ALA A 77 9.45 2.88 -10.86
C ALA A 77 10.06 3.52 -12.11
N ALA A 78 10.89 4.56 -11.95
CA ALA A 78 11.55 5.24 -13.05
C ALA A 78 12.51 4.32 -13.82
N GLU A 79 13.29 3.48 -13.13
CA GLU A 79 14.19 2.52 -13.77
C GLU A 79 13.41 1.45 -14.55
N LEU A 80 12.37 0.86 -13.95
CA LEU A 80 11.52 -0.13 -14.60
C LEU A 80 10.83 0.46 -15.82
N ARG A 81 10.26 1.67 -15.69
CA ARG A 81 9.66 2.41 -16.81
C ARG A 81 10.64 2.58 -17.96
N HIS A 82 11.81 3.16 -17.68
CA HIS A 82 12.83 3.41 -18.69
C HIS A 82 13.27 2.12 -19.39
N ARG A 83 13.42 1.03 -18.64
CA ARG A 83 13.82 -0.27 -19.18
C ARG A 83 12.76 -0.86 -20.10
N ILE A 84 11.48 -0.79 -19.73
CA ILE A 84 10.38 -1.29 -20.56
C ILE A 84 10.22 -0.42 -21.81
N GLU A 85 10.17 0.90 -21.68
CA GLU A 85 10.04 1.83 -22.80
C GLU A 85 11.21 1.68 -23.78
N SER A 86 12.45 1.62 -23.29
CA SER A 86 13.63 1.40 -24.15
C SER A 86 13.57 0.06 -24.89
N ALA A 87 13.11 -1.00 -24.22
CA ALA A 87 12.99 -2.31 -24.85
C ALA A 87 11.88 -2.36 -25.91
N LEU A 88 10.72 -1.74 -25.65
CA LEU A 88 9.63 -1.61 -26.62
C LEU A 88 10.04 -0.74 -27.81
N ALA A 89 10.75 0.37 -27.59
CA ALA A 89 11.26 1.24 -28.66
C ALA A 89 12.20 0.47 -29.60
N LYS A 90 13.16 -0.28 -29.05
CA LYS A 90 14.09 -1.11 -29.84
C LYS A 90 13.36 -2.19 -30.65
N ALA A 91 12.33 -2.78 -30.06
CA ALA A 91 11.50 -3.77 -30.71
C ALA A 91 10.54 -3.19 -31.77
N GLY A 92 10.54 -1.86 -31.98
CA GLY A 92 9.64 -1.19 -32.91
C GLY A 92 8.17 -1.22 -32.46
N ALA A 93 7.92 -1.43 -31.17
CA ALA A 93 6.61 -1.64 -30.59
C ALA A 93 6.00 -0.38 -29.97
N LEU A 94 6.74 0.74 -29.91
CA LEU A 94 6.20 2.06 -29.59
C LEU A 94 5.94 2.80 -30.90
N GLN A 95 4.70 3.22 -31.11
CA GLN A 95 4.37 4.11 -32.23
C GLN A 95 4.59 5.56 -31.81
N ASP A 96 5.28 6.33 -32.64
CA ASP A 96 5.30 7.78 -32.49
C ASP A 96 3.89 8.30 -32.81
N GLY A 97 3.22 8.84 -31.79
CA GLY A 97 1.84 9.36 -31.86
C GLY A 97 1.70 10.64 -32.69
N GLY A 98 2.43 10.78 -33.80
CA GLY A 98 2.31 11.90 -34.72
C GLY A 98 2.55 13.28 -34.10
N GLY A 99 3.38 13.38 -33.05
CA GLY A 99 3.68 14.62 -32.33
C GLY A 99 2.98 14.78 -30.97
N LEU A 100 2.13 13.83 -30.58
CA LEU A 100 1.64 13.66 -29.20
C LEU A 100 2.52 12.65 -28.43
N GLU A 101 2.48 12.72 -27.09
CA GLU A 101 3.24 11.83 -26.19
C GLU A 101 3.13 10.35 -26.62
N THR A 102 4.27 9.65 -26.64
CA THR A 102 4.33 8.23 -26.94
C THR A 102 3.43 7.46 -25.97
N ILE A 103 2.42 6.76 -26.51
CA ILE A 103 1.51 5.93 -25.73
C ILE A 103 2.30 4.69 -25.27
N GLY A 104 2.58 4.62 -23.98
CA GLY A 104 3.46 3.62 -23.38
C GLY A 104 2.87 3.01 -22.10
N PRO A 105 3.58 2.05 -21.49
CA PRO A 105 3.15 1.41 -20.26
C PRO A 105 3.06 2.40 -19.10
N THR A 106 2.12 2.16 -18.20
CA THR A 106 2.05 2.90 -16.92
C THR A 106 2.94 2.22 -15.90
N VAL A 107 3.93 2.92 -15.34
CA VAL A 107 4.74 2.40 -14.23
C VAL A 107 4.78 3.43 -13.11
N ALA A 108 4.38 3.02 -11.91
CA ALA A 108 4.19 3.89 -10.76
C ALA A 108 4.61 3.21 -9.46
N THR A 109 4.71 3.99 -8.38
CA THR A 109 4.74 3.38 -7.04
C THR A 109 3.34 3.01 -6.60
N TYR A 110 3.21 2.11 -5.61
CA TYR A 110 1.90 1.81 -4.98
C TYR A 110 1.19 3.08 -4.51
N ASN A 111 1.92 3.99 -3.85
CA ASN A 111 1.37 5.27 -3.40
C ASN A 111 0.91 6.13 -4.59
N SER A 112 1.74 6.32 -5.62
CA SER A 112 1.35 7.14 -6.77
C SER A 112 0.13 6.56 -7.52
N TYR A 113 0.03 5.23 -7.61
CA TYR A 113 -1.12 4.57 -8.21
C TYR A 113 -2.40 4.74 -7.37
N ALA A 114 -2.30 4.56 -6.05
CA ALA A 114 -3.42 4.80 -5.14
C ALA A 114 -3.91 6.25 -5.18
N ALA A 115 -3.01 7.23 -5.31
CA ALA A 115 -3.39 8.63 -5.54
C ALA A 115 -4.20 8.78 -6.83
N GLY A 116 -3.75 8.16 -7.93
CA GLY A 116 -4.47 8.16 -9.20
C GLY A 116 -5.88 7.59 -9.08
N LEU A 117 -6.03 6.46 -8.39
CA LEU A 117 -7.36 5.87 -8.12
C LEU A 117 -8.29 6.82 -7.36
N LEU A 118 -7.78 7.54 -6.37
CA LEU A 118 -8.58 8.49 -5.60
C LEU A 118 -8.94 9.74 -6.41
N VAL A 119 -8.06 10.19 -7.30
CA VAL A 119 -8.38 11.29 -8.23
C VAL A 119 -9.49 10.87 -9.19
N ASP A 120 -9.39 9.67 -9.77
CA ASP A 120 -10.31 9.20 -10.80
C ASP A 120 -11.66 8.73 -10.22
N HIS A 121 -11.68 8.23 -8.98
CA HIS A 121 -12.82 7.51 -8.42
C HIS A 121 -13.18 7.88 -6.97
N GLY A 122 -12.43 8.77 -6.31
CA GLY A 122 -12.61 9.11 -4.90
C GLY A 122 -14.01 9.62 -4.55
N LEU A 123 -14.68 10.32 -5.47
CA LEU A 123 -16.04 10.82 -5.26
C LEU A 123 -17.05 9.69 -4.95
N ARG A 124 -16.80 8.46 -5.37
CA ARG A 124 -17.66 7.29 -5.08
C ARG A 124 -17.73 6.95 -3.60
N ILE A 125 -16.68 7.28 -2.85
CA ILE A 125 -16.60 7.12 -1.39
C ILE A 125 -16.69 8.47 -0.65
N GLY A 126 -17.12 9.54 -1.33
CA GLY A 126 -17.20 10.89 -0.78
C GLY A 126 -15.84 11.53 -0.52
N HIS A 127 -14.79 11.09 -1.21
CA HIS A 127 -13.46 11.70 -1.14
C HIS A 127 -13.29 12.74 -2.26
N GLU A 128 -12.91 13.96 -1.88
CA GLU A 128 -12.69 15.07 -2.80
C GLU A 128 -11.27 15.00 -3.40
N PRO A 129 -11.11 15.07 -4.74
CA PRO A 129 -9.81 14.89 -5.40
C PRO A 129 -8.73 15.94 -5.07
N ASP A 130 -9.12 17.10 -4.54
CA ASP A 130 -8.24 18.24 -4.24
C ASP A 130 -7.70 18.24 -2.80
N GLN A 131 -7.95 17.18 -2.03
CA GLN A 131 -7.38 17.05 -0.68
C GLN A 131 -5.86 17.01 -0.72
N ARG A 132 -5.24 17.94 0.01
CA ARG A 132 -3.79 18.09 0.01
C ARG A 132 -3.12 17.03 0.88
N VAL A 133 -2.17 16.29 0.30
CA VAL A 133 -1.30 15.38 1.06
C VAL A 133 -0.27 16.16 1.88
N ILE A 134 -0.19 15.90 3.19
CA ILE A 134 0.80 16.50 4.10
C ILE A 134 1.96 15.55 4.39
N ALA A 135 3.17 16.11 4.43
CA ALA A 135 4.37 15.39 4.83
C ALA A 135 4.48 15.25 6.36
N ASP A 136 5.44 14.46 6.83
CA ASP A 136 5.61 14.10 8.25
C ASP A 136 5.73 15.30 9.20
N ALA A 137 6.42 16.37 8.79
CA ALA A 137 6.48 17.59 9.60
C ALA A 137 5.09 18.22 9.82
N GLY A 138 4.24 18.20 8.77
CA GLY A 138 2.86 18.66 8.86
C GLY A 138 2.00 17.75 9.73
N ARG A 139 2.19 16.43 9.62
CA ARG A 139 1.51 15.42 10.47
C ARG A 139 1.82 15.67 11.95
N TYR A 140 3.10 15.87 12.28
CA TYR A 140 3.54 16.16 13.65
C TYR A 140 2.90 17.45 14.20
N GLN A 141 2.94 18.54 13.44
CA GLN A 141 2.33 19.81 13.83
C GLN A 141 0.81 19.66 14.02
N LEU A 142 0.15 18.90 13.16
CA LEU A 142 -1.29 18.68 13.25
C LEU A 142 -1.67 17.81 14.46
N ALA A 143 -0.91 16.76 14.74
CA ALA A 143 -1.07 15.93 15.93
C ALA A 143 -0.87 16.75 17.21
N GLN A 144 0.16 17.60 17.26
CA GLN A 144 0.38 18.53 18.38
C GLN A 144 -0.84 19.44 18.60
N HIS A 145 -1.38 20.05 17.54
CA HIS A 145 -2.59 20.88 17.65
C HIS A 145 -3.82 20.09 18.11
N ALA A 146 -3.98 18.85 17.62
CA ALA A 146 -5.10 17.99 18.00
C ALA A 146 -5.07 17.61 19.49
N ILE A 147 -3.88 17.39 20.05
CA ILE A 147 -3.68 17.13 21.48
C ILE A 147 -3.93 18.39 22.31
N LEU A 148 -3.35 19.53 21.94
CA LEU A 148 -3.51 20.78 22.70
C LEU A 148 -4.96 21.32 22.70
N ARG A 149 -5.77 20.92 21.71
CA ARG A 149 -7.19 21.29 21.62
C ARG A 149 -8.13 20.20 22.15
N HIS A 150 -7.60 19.06 22.58
CA HIS A 150 -8.39 17.98 23.13
C HIS A 150 -9.07 18.43 24.43
N ARG A 151 -10.37 18.14 24.56
CA ARG A 151 -11.19 18.67 25.66
C ARG A 151 -11.45 17.65 26.77
N SER A 152 -11.28 16.35 26.51
CA SER A 152 -11.45 15.33 27.53
C SER A 152 -10.25 15.31 28.47
N ASN A 153 -10.47 14.86 29.70
CA ASN A 153 -9.39 14.66 30.65
C ASN A 153 -8.52 13.48 30.21
N VAL A 154 -7.24 13.74 30.01
CA VAL A 154 -6.23 12.72 29.76
C VAL A 154 -5.56 12.41 31.10
N LEU A 155 -5.84 11.23 31.66
CA LEU A 155 -5.43 10.86 33.02
C LEU A 155 -4.32 9.80 33.03
N ARG A 156 -4.17 9.02 31.96
CA ARG A 156 -3.27 7.87 31.87
C ARG A 156 -2.06 8.12 30.98
N LEU A 157 -2.11 9.12 30.11
CA LEU A 157 -0.96 9.59 29.32
C LEU A 157 -0.20 10.69 30.07
N SER A 158 0.63 10.30 31.04
CA SER A 158 1.47 11.22 31.82
C SER A 158 2.82 11.54 31.19
N ASP A 159 3.07 11.09 29.95
CA ASP A 159 4.34 11.27 29.25
C ASP A 159 4.55 12.71 28.76
N HIS A 160 5.79 13.03 28.38
CA HIS A 160 6.09 14.31 27.73
C HIS A 160 5.37 14.43 26.39
N LEU A 161 4.92 15.65 26.05
CA LEU A 161 4.13 15.90 24.83
C LEU A 161 4.70 15.29 23.53
N PRO A 162 6.02 15.38 23.24
CA PRO A 162 6.60 14.73 22.06
C PRO A 162 6.39 13.20 22.03
N THR A 163 6.44 12.55 23.18
CA THR A 163 6.20 11.11 23.31
C THR A 163 4.75 10.77 22.97
N VAL A 164 3.79 11.56 23.47
CA VAL A 164 2.36 11.35 23.18
C VAL A 164 2.05 11.63 21.70
N ILE A 165 2.70 12.63 21.08
CA ILE A 165 2.55 12.90 19.65
C ILE A 165 3.01 11.68 18.83
N ASN A 166 4.19 11.14 19.13
CA ASN A 166 4.69 9.98 18.40
C ASN A 166 3.79 8.75 18.60
N GLN A 167 3.39 8.46 19.84
CA GLN A 167 2.45 7.37 20.12
C GLN A 167 1.13 7.50 19.35
N LEU A 168 0.60 8.73 19.23
CA LEU A 168 -0.61 9.00 18.46
C LEU A 168 -0.40 8.71 16.98
N LEU A 169 0.69 9.23 16.40
CA LEU A 169 1.01 9.04 14.99
C LEU A 169 1.29 7.58 14.64
N ASP A 170 1.99 6.86 15.52
CA ASP A 170 2.28 5.44 15.38
C ASP A 170 0.97 4.65 15.41
N LEU A 171 0.10 4.88 16.42
CA LEU A 171 -1.19 4.19 16.49
C LEU A 171 -2.10 4.51 15.29
N ASP A 172 -2.15 5.78 14.85
CA ASP A 172 -2.90 6.16 13.64
C ASP A 172 -2.39 5.45 12.38
N GLY A 173 -1.06 5.31 12.27
CA GLY A 173 -0.37 4.57 11.20
C GLY A 173 -0.76 3.09 11.20
N GLU A 174 -0.60 2.41 12.34
CA GLU A 174 -0.95 0.98 12.50
C GLU A 174 -2.43 0.71 12.19
N LEU A 175 -3.33 1.58 12.65
CA LEU A 175 -4.76 1.48 12.32
C LEU A 175 -5.02 1.55 10.81
N ASN A 176 -4.31 2.45 10.11
CA ASN A 176 -4.46 2.61 8.67
C ASN A 176 -3.82 1.45 7.89
N GLU A 177 -2.64 0.99 8.32
CA GLU A 177 -1.90 -0.10 7.68
C GLU A 177 -2.65 -1.43 7.77
N HIS A 178 -3.33 -1.68 8.90
CA HIS A 178 -4.15 -2.88 9.11
C HIS A 178 -5.62 -2.72 8.72
N LEU A 179 -6.01 -1.55 8.20
CA LEU A 179 -7.41 -1.22 7.85
C LEU A 179 -8.40 -1.40 9.01
N VAL A 180 -7.95 -1.19 10.26
CA VAL A 180 -8.76 -1.36 11.47
C VAL A 180 -9.39 -0.04 11.90
N ALA A 181 -10.69 -0.03 12.14
CA ALA A 181 -11.39 1.12 12.68
C ALA A 181 -11.16 1.28 14.20
N ILE A 182 -11.20 2.53 14.68
CA ILE A 182 -11.11 2.86 16.11
C ILE A 182 -12.16 2.06 16.92
N SER A 183 -13.38 1.91 16.40
CA SER A 183 -14.46 1.17 17.06
C SER A 183 -14.16 -0.32 17.22
N GLU A 184 -13.40 -0.92 16.30
CA GLU A 184 -13.01 -2.32 16.39
C GLU A 184 -11.99 -2.53 17.51
N VAL A 185 -11.00 -1.63 17.64
CA VAL A 185 -10.05 -1.66 18.75
C VAL A 185 -10.76 -1.41 20.09
N VAL A 186 -11.66 -0.43 20.16
CA VAL A 186 -12.45 -0.19 21.38
C VAL A 186 -13.25 -1.43 21.77
N SER A 187 -13.92 -2.07 20.81
CA SER A 187 -14.71 -3.28 21.08
C SER A 187 -13.85 -4.47 21.51
N PHE A 188 -12.64 -4.59 20.97
CA PHE A 188 -11.66 -5.58 21.40
C PHE A 188 -11.19 -5.29 22.84
N ASP A 189 -10.80 -4.06 23.10
CA ASP A 189 -10.32 -3.58 24.39
C ASP A 189 -11.36 -3.75 25.51
N ASP A 190 -12.64 -3.46 25.24
CA ASP A 190 -13.74 -3.68 26.18
C ASP A 190 -13.85 -5.14 26.63
N ARG A 191 -13.67 -6.09 25.70
CA ARG A 191 -13.72 -7.53 26.00
C ARG A 191 -12.51 -7.97 26.81
N GLU A 192 -11.31 -7.64 26.33
CA GLU A 192 -10.07 -8.04 27.01
C GLU A 192 -9.95 -7.40 28.40
N GLN A 193 -10.39 -6.16 28.56
CA GLN A 193 -10.38 -5.49 29.85
C GLN A 193 -11.27 -6.19 30.87
N ALA A 194 -12.48 -6.62 30.47
CA ALA A 194 -13.36 -7.39 31.34
C ALA A 194 -12.72 -8.73 31.75
N ASP A 195 -11.98 -9.37 30.85
CA ASP A 195 -11.29 -10.64 31.10
C ASP A 195 -10.12 -10.46 32.07
N PHE A 196 -9.29 -9.43 31.86
CA PHE A 196 -8.21 -9.10 32.79
C PHE A 196 -8.74 -8.67 34.17
N GLN A 197 -9.86 -7.95 34.22
CA GLN A 197 -10.48 -7.56 35.49
C GLN A 197 -10.94 -8.78 36.28
N ARG A 198 -11.61 -9.74 35.62
CA ARG A 198 -12.00 -11.02 36.24
C ARG A 198 -10.78 -11.82 36.70
N ALA A 199 -9.70 -11.83 35.92
CA ALA A 199 -8.46 -12.51 36.30
C ALA A 199 -7.80 -11.85 37.52
N LEU A 200 -7.81 -10.53 37.61
CA LEU A 200 -7.29 -9.79 38.75
C LEU A 200 -8.08 -10.08 40.03
N GLU A 201 -9.41 -10.08 39.94
CA GLU A 201 -10.29 -10.41 41.07
C GLU A 201 -10.05 -11.84 41.57
N ALA A 202 -9.93 -12.80 40.66
CA ALA A 202 -9.61 -14.19 41.01
C ALA A 202 -8.23 -14.32 41.68
N GLU A 203 -7.21 -13.65 41.16
CA GLU A 203 -5.85 -13.65 41.71
C GLU A 203 -5.81 -13.03 43.13
N LEU A 204 -6.58 -11.97 43.38
CA LEU A 204 -6.68 -11.31 44.68
C LEU A 204 -7.49 -12.12 45.69
N ALA A 205 -8.47 -12.91 45.23
CA ALA A 205 -9.29 -13.78 46.07
C ALA A 205 -8.58 -15.10 46.42
N ALA A 206 -7.56 -15.51 45.66
CA ALA A 206 -6.82 -16.73 45.91
C ALA A 206 -6.03 -16.67 47.24
N ALA A 207 -6.13 -17.72 48.04
CA ALA A 207 -5.35 -17.87 49.28
C ALA A 207 -3.88 -18.23 48.94
N GLY A 208 -3.09 -17.24 48.51
CA GLY A 208 -1.71 -17.44 48.09
C GLY A 208 -0.98 -16.14 47.74
N ARG A 209 0.29 -16.25 47.35
CA ARG A 209 1.07 -15.10 46.86
C ARG A 209 0.56 -14.72 45.46
N ALA A 210 0.04 -13.50 45.32
CA ALA A 210 -0.42 -12.95 44.04
C ALA A 210 0.76 -12.78 43.05
N THR A 211 1.01 -13.82 42.27
CA THR A 211 2.14 -13.94 41.34
C THR A 211 1.87 -13.18 40.05
N TYR A 212 0.62 -13.18 39.58
CA TYR A 212 0.22 -12.60 38.30
C TYR A 212 -0.41 -11.22 38.42
N LYS A 213 -0.59 -10.70 39.63
CA LYS A 213 -1.18 -9.37 39.87
C LYS A 213 -0.53 -8.28 39.02
N ALA A 214 0.79 -8.11 39.11
CA ALA A 214 1.48 -7.02 38.42
C ALA A 214 1.40 -7.12 36.87
N PRO A 215 1.59 -8.29 36.23
CA PRO A 215 1.30 -8.46 34.81
C PRO A 215 -0.13 -8.10 34.40
N ILE A 216 -1.14 -8.50 35.18
CA ILE A 216 -2.54 -8.20 34.90
C ILE A 216 -2.82 -6.70 35.02
N GLU A 217 -2.37 -6.06 36.11
CA GLU A 217 -2.49 -4.61 36.30
C GLU A 217 -1.82 -3.82 35.15
N LYS A 218 -0.67 -4.30 34.67
CA LYS A 218 0.03 -3.71 33.52
C LYS A 218 -0.77 -3.84 32.22
N ALA A 219 -1.43 -4.98 31.99
CA ALA A 219 -2.28 -5.18 30.82
C ALA A 219 -3.51 -4.26 30.85
N ILE A 220 -4.18 -4.14 32.00
CA ILE A 220 -5.31 -3.22 32.20
C ILE A 220 -4.85 -1.77 31.94
N LEU A 221 -3.72 -1.36 32.53
CA LEU A 221 -3.18 -0.02 32.30
C LEU A 221 -2.84 0.24 30.82
N ALA A 222 -2.33 -0.76 30.10
CA ALA A 222 -2.05 -0.63 28.67
C ALA A 222 -3.33 -0.44 27.84
N ILE A 223 -4.41 -1.13 28.20
CA ILE A 223 -5.74 -0.94 27.57
C ILE A 223 -6.28 0.46 27.86
N ASP A 224 -6.26 0.90 29.13
CA ASP A 224 -6.71 2.23 29.53
C ASP A 224 -5.94 3.35 28.80
N ARG A 225 -4.61 3.21 28.70
CA ARG A 225 -3.77 4.16 27.96
C ARG A 225 -4.09 4.17 26.47
N ARG A 226 -4.31 3.01 25.86
CA ARG A 226 -4.69 2.90 24.44
C ARG A 226 -6.05 3.55 24.19
N ARG A 227 -7.01 3.42 25.11
CA ARG A 227 -8.32 4.08 24.99
C ARG A 227 -8.19 5.61 24.93
N GLU A 228 -7.44 6.21 25.84
CA GLU A 228 -7.19 7.66 25.80
C GLU A 228 -6.47 8.06 24.50
N LEU A 229 -5.51 7.25 24.04
CA LEU A 229 -4.80 7.49 22.80
C LEU A 229 -5.71 7.41 21.57
N LEU A 230 -6.66 6.47 21.54
CA LEU A 230 -7.67 6.36 20.48
C LEU A 230 -8.59 7.59 20.42
N GLU A 231 -8.91 8.20 21.56
CA GLU A 231 -9.65 9.48 21.57
C GLU A 231 -8.84 10.62 20.95
N LEU A 232 -7.52 10.65 21.21
CA LEU A 232 -6.61 11.61 20.60
C LEU A 232 -6.46 11.35 19.09
N VAL A 233 -6.35 10.09 18.65
CA VAL A 233 -6.36 9.71 17.23
C VAL A 233 -7.66 10.16 16.57
N ALA A 234 -8.81 9.95 17.21
CA ALA A 234 -10.10 10.43 16.71
C ALA A 234 -10.14 11.96 16.60
N SER A 235 -9.56 12.68 17.56
CA SER A 235 -9.41 14.14 17.52
C SER A 235 -8.53 14.59 16.35
N TYR A 236 -7.40 13.91 16.16
CA TYR A 236 -6.46 14.14 15.06
C TYR A 236 -7.11 13.91 13.70
N ARG A 237 -7.76 12.76 13.47
CA ARG A 237 -8.48 12.46 12.22
C ARG A 237 -9.58 13.47 11.91
N ARG A 238 -10.36 13.89 12.92
CA ARG A 238 -11.35 14.97 12.74
C ARG A 238 -10.69 16.30 12.38
N HIS A 239 -9.55 16.62 12.99
CA HIS A 239 -8.84 17.86 12.67
C HIS A 239 -8.29 17.85 11.24
N LYS A 240 -7.71 16.71 10.82
CA LYS A 240 -7.23 16.42 9.47
C LYS A 240 -8.34 16.60 8.43
N SER A 241 -9.47 15.95 8.64
CA SER A 241 -10.67 16.06 7.80
C SER A 241 -11.20 17.50 7.69
N ARG A 242 -11.29 18.25 8.81
CA ARG A 242 -11.75 19.66 8.79
C ARG A 242 -10.85 20.60 7.99
N LEU A 243 -9.57 20.28 7.87
CA LEU A 243 -8.62 21.07 7.10
C LEU A 243 -8.55 20.65 5.63
N GLY A 244 -9.29 19.60 5.23
CA GLY A 244 -9.22 19.06 3.87
C GLY A 244 -7.83 18.51 3.52
N VAL A 245 -7.10 18.02 4.52
CA VAL A 245 -5.76 17.44 4.32
C VAL A 245 -5.76 15.96 4.64
N MET A 246 -4.82 15.22 4.07
CA MET A 246 -4.62 13.79 4.28
C MET A 246 -3.14 13.46 4.33
N ASP A 247 -2.75 12.29 4.82
CA ASP A 247 -1.39 11.77 4.71
C ASP A 247 -1.32 10.54 3.79
N PHE A 248 -0.11 10.02 3.55
CA PHE A 248 0.09 8.87 2.68
C PHE A 248 -0.61 7.61 3.18
N ALA A 249 -0.73 7.42 4.50
CA ALA A 249 -1.40 6.25 5.08
C ALA A 249 -2.92 6.32 4.84
N ASP A 250 -3.52 7.51 4.96
CA ASP A 250 -4.92 7.71 4.57
C ASP A 250 -5.15 7.36 3.11
N GLN A 251 -4.22 7.75 2.23
CA GLN A 251 -4.35 7.54 0.79
C GLN A 251 -4.47 6.06 0.45
N ILE A 252 -3.60 5.22 1.03
CA ILE A 252 -3.65 3.78 0.84
C ILE A 252 -4.93 3.20 1.45
N SER A 253 -5.29 3.60 2.67
CA SER A 253 -6.52 3.12 3.34
C SER A 253 -7.78 3.47 2.55
N LEU A 254 -7.86 4.67 1.98
CA LEU A 254 -8.99 5.12 1.16
C LEU A 254 -9.04 4.39 -0.18
N ALA A 255 -7.90 4.18 -0.84
CA ALA A 255 -7.84 3.42 -2.07
C ALA A 255 -8.24 1.94 -1.86
N ALA A 256 -7.82 1.33 -0.76
CA ALA A 256 -8.24 -0.02 -0.38
C ALA A 256 -9.77 -0.08 -0.14
N LYS A 257 -10.33 0.88 0.60
CA LYS A 257 -11.78 1.00 0.81
C LYS A 257 -12.54 1.16 -0.51
N LEU A 258 -12.05 2.03 -1.39
CA LEU A 258 -12.61 2.22 -2.73
C LEU A 258 -12.65 0.91 -3.52
N ALA A 259 -11.54 0.16 -3.53
CA ALA A 259 -11.44 -1.12 -4.25
C ALA A 259 -12.43 -2.19 -3.71
N VAL A 260 -12.66 -2.21 -2.39
CA VAL A 260 -13.57 -3.17 -1.75
C VAL A 260 -15.04 -2.76 -1.89
N GLN A 261 -15.36 -1.48 -1.72
CA GLN A 261 -16.73 -0.98 -1.67
C GLN A 261 -17.32 -0.68 -3.06
N CYS A 262 -16.49 -0.45 -4.07
CA CYS A 262 -16.90 -0.07 -5.42
C CYS A 262 -16.38 -1.08 -6.47
N PRO A 263 -17.04 -2.24 -6.65
CA PRO A 263 -16.60 -3.29 -7.58
C PRO A 263 -16.39 -2.81 -9.02
N GLU A 264 -17.10 -1.77 -9.44
CA GLU A 264 -16.98 -1.14 -10.75
C GLU A 264 -15.60 -0.50 -10.98
N VAL A 265 -14.91 -0.05 -9.93
CA VAL A 265 -13.53 0.47 -10.02
C VAL A 265 -12.59 -0.66 -10.43
N GLY A 266 -12.70 -1.81 -9.78
CA GLY A 266 -11.91 -2.99 -10.16
C GLY A 266 -12.23 -3.50 -11.57
N ALA A 267 -13.48 -3.35 -12.04
CA ALA A 267 -13.83 -3.69 -13.42
C ALA A 267 -13.22 -2.72 -14.43
N ALA A 268 -13.24 -1.41 -14.15
CA ALA A 268 -12.63 -0.39 -14.99
C ALA A 268 -11.11 -0.57 -15.09
N GLU A 269 -10.44 -0.75 -13.95
CA GLU A 269 -8.98 -0.93 -13.92
C GLU A 269 -8.53 -2.23 -14.60
N ARG A 270 -9.28 -3.33 -14.48
CA ARG A 270 -8.99 -4.57 -15.24
C ARG A 270 -9.17 -4.40 -16.75
N ALA A 271 -10.13 -3.59 -17.18
CA ALA A 271 -10.32 -3.28 -18.59
C ALA A 271 -9.20 -2.40 -19.14
N ARG A 272 -8.70 -1.47 -18.32
CA ARG A 272 -7.57 -0.59 -18.64
C ARG A 272 -6.24 -1.33 -18.64
N TYR A 273 -5.99 -2.16 -17.63
CA TYR A 273 -4.74 -2.86 -17.38
C TYR A 273 -4.96 -4.38 -17.26
N PRO A 274 -5.13 -5.09 -18.39
CA PRO A 274 -5.19 -6.56 -18.39
C PRO A 274 -3.89 -7.23 -17.93
N VAL A 275 -2.75 -6.51 -17.94
CA VAL A 275 -1.46 -7.01 -17.45
C VAL A 275 -0.93 -6.09 -16.36
N VAL A 276 -0.74 -6.66 -15.17
CA VAL A 276 -0.16 -5.98 -14.01
C VAL A 276 1.12 -6.69 -13.59
N LEU A 277 2.17 -5.92 -13.38
CA LEU A 277 3.48 -6.36 -12.89
C LEU A 277 3.71 -5.78 -11.51
N LEU A 278 3.88 -6.64 -10.53
CA LEU A 278 4.21 -6.24 -9.15
C LEU A 278 5.68 -6.56 -8.89
N ASP A 279 6.48 -5.53 -8.65
CA ASP A 279 7.84 -5.70 -8.16
C ASP A 279 7.88 -5.63 -6.62
N GLU A 280 8.87 -6.31 -6.03
CA GLU A 280 9.15 -6.29 -4.60
C GLU A 280 7.95 -6.66 -3.70
N TYR A 281 7.07 -7.56 -4.18
CA TYR A 281 5.83 -7.96 -3.49
C TYR A 281 6.04 -8.44 -2.04
N GLN A 282 7.23 -8.89 -1.67
CA GLN A 282 7.56 -9.25 -0.29
C GLN A 282 7.47 -8.08 0.70
N ASP A 283 7.53 -6.83 0.22
CA ASP A 283 7.52 -5.62 1.04
C ASP A 283 6.09 -5.01 1.17
N THR A 284 5.06 -5.68 0.64
CA THR A 284 3.66 -5.21 0.61
C THR A 284 2.99 -5.32 1.99
N SER A 285 2.36 -4.24 2.46
CA SER A 285 1.59 -4.22 3.71
C SER A 285 0.17 -4.76 3.54
N VAL A 286 -0.55 -5.00 4.64
CA VAL A 286 -1.94 -5.51 4.60
C VAL A 286 -2.86 -4.60 3.80
N SER A 287 -2.74 -3.28 3.97
CA SER A 287 -3.54 -2.31 3.21
C SER A 287 -3.23 -2.25 1.71
N GLN A 288 -2.09 -2.78 1.27
CA GLN A 288 -1.65 -2.79 -0.13
C GLN A 288 -1.89 -4.14 -0.83
N ALA A 289 -2.06 -5.23 -0.06
CA ALA A 289 -2.29 -6.59 -0.56
C ALA A 289 -3.76 -6.83 -0.96
#